data_AF-A0A1F8RIQ2-F1
#
_entry.id   AF-A0A1F8RIQ2-F1
#
_cell.length_a   1.000
_cell.length_b   1.000
_cell.length_c   1.000
_cell.angle_alpha   90.00
_cell.angle_beta   90.00
_cell.angle_gamma   90.00
#
_symmetry.space_group_name_H-M   'P 1'
#
loop_
_entity.id
_entity.type
_entity.pdbx_description
1 polymer ?
#
loop_
_entity_poly.entity_id
_entity_poly.type
_entity_poly.pdbx_seq_one_letter_code
_entity_poly.pdbx_strand_id
1 'polypeptide(L)'
;MPKSSPGFRRYRCADGWLFPACENEAQWKALAKCLGRPELAYPGAWDAARASPPRGRLGRLLEGIFAADPAGVWLKRLQSHGVPCERAE
;
A
#
# COMPACT_ATOMS: atom_id res chain seq x y z
N MET A 1 15.59 10.47 -5.37
CA MET A 1 14.74 9.48 -4.68
C MET A 1 13.29 9.86 -4.89
N PRO A 2 12.39 8.94 -5.27
CA PRO A 2 10.97 9.24 -5.38
C PRO A 2 10.45 9.78 -4.04
N LYS A 3 9.59 10.80 -4.10
CA LYS A 3 8.95 11.36 -2.91
C LYS A 3 8.07 10.28 -2.27
N SER A 4 8.20 10.08 -0.96
CA SER A 4 7.33 9.14 -0.24
C SER A 4 5.86 9.49 -0.47
N SER A 5 5.03 8.46 -0.62
CA SER A 5 3.58 8.56 -0.76
C SER A 5 2.91 7.41 0.00
N PRO A 6 1.58 7.39 0.16
CA PRO A 6 0.88 6.25 0.73
C PRO A 6 1.13 4.93 0.00
N GLY A 7 1.38 4.93 -1.32
CA GLY A 7 1.74 3.73 -2.07
C GLY A 7 3.22 3.35 -2.03
N PHE A 8 4.07 4.20 -1.43
CA PHE A 8 5.53 4.06 -1.45
C PHE A 8 6.12 4.51 -0.09
N ARG A 9 5.99 3.64 0.92
CA ARG A 9 6.55 3.82 2.27
C ARG A 9 6.41 2.55 3.11
N ARG A 10 7.08 2.52 4.26
CA ARG A 10 6.89 1.48 5.29
C ARG A 10 5.59 1.65 6.07
N TYR A 11 4.94 0.53 6.33
CA TYR A 11 3.79 0.35 7.22
C TYR A 11 4.10 -0.68 8.30
N ARG A 12 3.60 -0.40 9.51
CA ARG A 12 3.68 -1.34 10.63
C ARG A 12 2.59 -2.39 10.45
N CYS A 13 2.97 -3.66 10.57
CA CYS A 13 2.03 -4.79 10.58
C CYS A 13 1.87 -5.33 12.01
N ALA A 14 1.04 -6.37 12.18
CA ALA A 14 0.92 -7.05 13.48
C ALA A 14 2.28 -7.57 13.97
N ASP A 15 3.12 -8.05 13.04
CA ASP A 15 4.54 -8.32 13.24
C ASP A 15 5.39 -7.60 12.18
N GLY A 16 6.56 -7.09 12.57
CA GLY A 16 7.50 -6.47 11.65
C GLY A 16 6.95 -5.30 10.83
N TRP A 17 7.56 -5.07 9.66
CA TRP A 17 7.19 -3.99 8.75
C TRP A 17 7.05 -4.50 7.32
N LEU A 18 6.26 -3.78 6.54
CA LEU A 18 6.02 -4.03 5.12
C LEU A 18 6.26 -2.75 4.33
N PHE A 19 6.94 -2.85 3.19
CA PHE A 19 7.13 -1.76 2.25
C PHE A 19 6.40 -2.08 0.93
N PRO A 20 5.16 -1.60 0.73
CA PRO A 20 4.60 -1.49 -0.61
C PRO A 20 5.35 -0.44 -1.43
N ALA A 21 5.66 -0.78 -2.68
CA ALA A 21 6.40 0.04 -3.64
C ALA A 21 5.61 0.21 -4.94
N CYS A 22 4.41 0.81 -4.85
CA CYS A 22 3.64 1.14 -6.04
C CYS A 22 4.32 2.30 -6.80
N GLU A 23 4.49 2.13 -8.10
CA GLU A 23 5.13 3.07 -9.03
C GLU A 23 4.20 3.45 -10.20
N ASN A 24 3.14 2.69 -10.44
CA ASN A 24 2.17 2.96 -11.50
C ASN A 24 0.73 2.66 -11.09
N GLU A 25 -0.22 3.08 -11.94
CA GLU A 25 -1.65 2.94 -11.69
C GLU A 25 -2.11 1.48 -11.60
N ALA A 26 -1.52 0.57 -12.38
CA ALA A 26 -1.88 -0.84 -12.34
C ALA A 26 -1.54 -1.46 -10.98
N GLN A 27 -0.37 -1.15 -10.42
CA GLN A 27 0.05 -1.62 -9.10
C GLN A 27 -0.82 -1.03 -7.98
N TRP A 28 -1.19 0.26 -8.08
CA TRP A 28 -2.11 0.87 -7.12
C TRP A 28 -3.51 0.23 -7.16
N LYS A 29 -4.04 -0.06 -8.36
CA LYS A 29 -5.31 -0.78 -8.53
C LYS A 29 -5.24 -2.20 -7.99
N ALA A 30 -4.12 -2.89 -8.21
CA ALA A 30 -3.87 -4.21 -7.64
C ALA A 30 -3.84 -4.18 -6.10
N LEU A 31 -3.21 -3.15 -5.51
CA LEU A 31 -3.22 -2.91 -4.07
C LEU A 31 -4.67 -2.72 -3.58
N ALA A 32 -5.41 -1.79 -4.17
CA ALA A 32 -6.81 -1.53 -3.82
C ALA A 32 -7.68 -2.80 -3.85
N LYS A 33 -7.51 -3.64 -4.89
CA LYS A 33 -8.17 -4.94 -5.01
C LYS A 33 -7.75 -5.90 -3.91
N CYS A 34 -6.45 -6.05 -3.65
CA CYS A 34 -5.92 -6.93 -2.61
C CYS A 34 -6.43 -6.54 -1.20
N LEU A 35 -6.59 -5.25 -0.94
CA LEU A 35 -7.09 -4.74 0.34
C LEU A 35 -8.62 -4.86 0.47
N GLY A 36 -9.33 -5.29 -0.58
CA GLY A 36 -10.80 -5.30 -0.59
C GLY A 36 -11.42 -3.91 -0.59
N ARG A 37 -10.70 -2.91 -1.14
CA ARG A 37 -11.06 -1.49 -1.14
C ARG A 37 -11.16 -0.95 -2.56
N PRO A 38 -12.12 -1.43 -3.38
CA PRO A 38 -12.25 -1.02 -4.79
C PRO A 38 -12.47 0.48 -4.96
N GLU A 39 -12.98 1.18 -3.94
CA GLU A 39 -13.13 2.64 -3.96
C GLU A 39 -11.80 3.38 -3.98
N LEU A 40 -10.66 2.73 -3.73
CA LEU A 40 -9.32 3.30 -3.92
C LEU A 40 -8.84 3.23 -5.38
N ALA A 41 -9.59 2.61 -6.30
CA ALA A 41 -9.19 2.34 -7.69
C ALA A 41 -9.95 3.19 -8.73
N TYR A 42 -10.50 4.34 -8.36
CA TYR A 42 -11.21 5.24 -9.28
C TYR A 42 -10.26 5.88 -10.33
N PRO A 43 -10.79 6.38 -11.48
CA PRO A 43 -9.97 7.08 -12.47
C PRO A 43 -9.20 8.26 -11.85
N GLY A 44 -7.87 8.27 -11.96
CA GLY A 44 -7.00 9.28 -11.34
C GLY A 44 -6.59 9.02 -9.89
N ALA A 45 -7.02 7.90 -9.29
CA ALA A 45 -6.67 7.56 -7.90
C ALA A 45 -5.17 7.42 -7.67
N TRP A 46 -4.41 6.99 -8.67
CA TRP A 46 -2.96 6.87 -8.56
C TRP A 46 -2.27 8.22 -8.37
N ASP A 47 -2.63 9.23 -9.18
CA ASP A 47 -2.06 10.56 -9.04
C ASP A 47 -2.48 11.23 -7.73
N ALA A 48 -3.73 11.04 -7.33
CA ALA A 48 -4.21 11.49 -6.02
C ALA A 48 -3.44 10.82 -4.87
N ALA A 49 -3.18 9.52 -4.95
CA ALA A 49 -2.39 8.79 -3.96
C ALA A 49 -0.94 9.29 -3.93
N ARG A 50 -0.28 9.43 -5.08
CA ARG A 50 1.09 9.96 -5.18
C ARG A 50 1.25 11.36 -4.60
N ALA A 51 0.27 12.23 -4.84
CA ALA A 51 0.27 13.61 -4.34
C ALA A 51 -0.15 13.71 -2.86
N SER A 52 -0.76 12.66 -2.30
CA SER A 52 -1.25 12.68 -0.92
C SER A 52 -0.12 12.69 0.10
N PRO A 53 -0.29 13.40 1.24
CA PRO A 53 0.66 13.33 2.35
C PRO A 53 0.83 11.88 2.85
N PRO A 54 2.07 11.39 3.02
CA PRO A 54 2.34 10.01 3.41
C PRO A 54 1.63 9.58 4.70
N ARG A 55 1.52 10.48 5.69
CA ARG A 55 0.85 10.28 6.98
C ARG A 55 -0.51 10.98 7.07
N GLY A 56 -1.09 11.35 5.92
CA GLY A 56 -2.43 11.93 5.81
C GLY A 56 -3.53 10.87 5.93
N ARG A 57 -4.75 11.22 5.51
CA ARG A 57 -5.93 10.34 5.61
C ARG A 57 -5.73 8.97 4.96
N LEU A 58 -5.21 8.96 3.72
CA LEU A 58 -4.95 7.72 2.97
C LEU A 58 -3.83 6.89 3.62
N GLY A 59 -2.76 7.52 4.07
CA GLY A 59 -1.69 6.84 4.80
C GLY A 59 -2.18 6.18 6.08
N ARG A 60 -2.97 6.89 6.89
CA ARG A 60 -3.54 6.34 8.14
C ARG A 60 -4.53 5.21 7.89
N LEU A 61 -5.30 5.30 6.79
CA LEU A 61 -6.16 4.20 6.35
C LEU A 61 -5.35 2.93 6.08
N LEU A 62 -4.27 3.06 5.31
CA LEU A 62 -3.36 1.95 5.02
C LEU A 62 -2.64 1.45 6.27
N GLU A 63 -2.23 2.33 7.19
CA GLU A 63 -1.68 1.95 8.51
C GLU A 63 -2.65 1.04 9.28
N GLY A 64 -3.93 1.40 9.35
CA GLY A 64 -4.95 0.58 10.03
C GLY A 64 -5.18 -0.77 9.36
N ILE A 65 -5.16 -0.83 8.03
CA ILE A 65 -5.33 -2.09 7.28
C ILE A 65 -4.11 -2.99 7.50
N PHE A 66 -2.90 -2.49 7.27
CA PHE A 66 -1.70 -3.30 7.39
C PHE A 66 -1.42 -3.78 8.81
N ALA A 67 -1.86 -3.05 9.84
CA ALA A 67 -1.76 -3.46 11.23
C ALA A 67 -2.61 -4.70 11.59
N ALA A 68 -3.61 -5.07 10.78
CA ALA A 68 -4.56 -6.14 11.09
C ALA A 68 -3.98 -7.56 10.95
N ASP A 69 -2.90 -7.73 10.18
CA ASP A 69 -2.30 -9.03 9.90
C ASP A 69 -0.75 -8.97 9.94
N PRO A 70 -0.08 -10.12 10.13
CA PRO A 70 1.38 -10.24 10.03
C PRO A 70 1.96 -9.76 8.67
N ALA A 71 3.16 -9.19 8.67
CA ALA A 71 3.84 -8.73 7.44
C ALA A 71 4.03 -9.87 6.43
N GLY A 72 4.31 -11.09 6.90
CA GLY A 72 4.44 -12.27 6.04
C GLY A 72 3.13 -12.68 5.36
N VAL A 73 1.98 -12.45 6.01
CA VAL A 73 0.65 -12.70 5.43
C VAL A 73 0.36 -11.65 4.36
N TRP A 74 0.61 -10.38 4.66
CA TRP A 74 0.46 -9.31 3.67
C TRP A 74 1.36 -9.47 2.46
N LEU A 75 2.63 -9.82 2.66
CA LEU A 75 3.59 -10.05 1.57
C LEU A 75 3.03 -11.08 0.56
N LYS A 76 2.57 -12.24 1.06
CA LYS A 76 1.97 -13.28 0.21
C LYS A 76 0.73 -12.78 -0.53
N ARG A 77 -0.19 -12.11 0.17
CA ARG A 77 -1.43 -11.56 -0.44
C ARG A 77 -1.13 -10.54 -1.54
N LEU A 78 -0.25 -9.58 -1.26
CA LEU A 78 0.14 -8.52 -2.19
C LEU A 78 0.86 -9.07 -3.42
N GLN A 79 1.83 -9.97 -3.22
CA GLN A 79 2.55 -10.62 -4.33
C GLN A 79 1.60 -11.43 -5.23
N SER A 80 0.63 -12.15 -4.64
CA SER A 80 -0.38 -12.88 -5.42
C SER A 80 -1.28 -11.97 -6.29
N HIS A 81 -1.36 -10.68 -5.96
CA HIS A 81 -2.08 -9.66 -6.73
C HIS A 81 -1.17 -8.85 -7.68
N GLY A 82 0.14 -9.13 -7.72
CA GLY A 82 1.10 -8.39 -8.54
C GLY A 82 1.47 -7.02 -7.96
N VAL A 83 1.32 -6.81 -6.65
CA VAL A 83 1.74 -5.57 -5.98
C VAL A 83 3.20 -5.69 -5.55
N PRO A 84 4.11 -4.80 -6.00
CA PRO A 84 5.49 -4.79 -5.54
C PRO A 84 5.54 -4.48 -4.05
N CYS A 85 6.13 -5.39 -3.28
CA CYS A 85 6.30 -5.23 -1.85
C CYS A 85 7.39 -6.14 -1.30
N GLU A 86 7.96 -5.72 -0.17
CA GLU A 86 8.96 -6.46 0.57
C GLU A 86 8.71 -6.35 2.09
N ARG A 87 9.26 -7.29 2.86
CA ARG A 87 9.41 -7.08 4.29
C ARG A 87 10.44 -5.99 4.50
N ALA A 88 10.15 -5.07 5.40
CA ALA A 88 11.12 -4.10 5.86
C ALA A 88 11.60 -4.50 7.26
N GLU A 89 12.88 -4.28 7.51
CA GLU A 89 13.50 -4.36 8.84
C GLU A 89 13.41 -3.01 9.58
#